data_AF-A0A0Q2LUN0-F1
#
_entry.id   AF-A0A0Q2LUN0-F1
#
_cell.length_a   1.000
_cell.length_b   1.000
_cell.length_c   1.000
_cell.angle_alpha   90.00
_cell.angle_beta   90.00
_cell.angle_gamma   90.00
#
_symmetry.space_group_name_H-M   'P 1'
#
loop_
_entity.id
_entity.type
_entity.pdbx_description
1 polymer ?
#
loop_
_entity_poly.entity_id
_entity_poly.type
_entity_poly.pdbx_seq_one_letter_code
_entity_poly.pdbx_strand_id
1 'polypeptide(L)'
;MPYDDELVAVDLTARERGLLATGLLLWGGPARCTEAMAFAMGFDSVDDLLGQYDRLKGLLGRKKKPMSRTDWARTLLATEVCFASVIVGAGLAWGDDVSTLRALRIVQSKIATAGALTAWEGCRYPTDVCRVAARRDRGQYVTNNDELVEVALTTAESSLLVTGLGDLWGPAAPTDAMAIAIGFDSVEDLIDQYDRLKDLIQRRAALMSITDWIRTLLATEISTVSWVEGAGGEWGSAVDDASIQALRGLQEKLARMGALGRTRSAVDPADSAPTEAR
;
A
#
# COMPACT_ATOMS: atom_id res chain seq x y z
N MET A 1 -23.01 6.80 -10.29
CA MET A 1 -24.06 5.74 -10.28
C MET A 1 -24.34 5.40 -8.83
N PRO A 2 -25.53 5.65 -8.26
CA PRO A 2 -25.82 5.21 -6.91
C PRO A 2 -26.26 3.75 -7.00
N TYR A 3 -25.32 2.82 -6.80
CA TYR A 3 -25.74 1.51 -6.31
C TYR A 3 -26.34 1.77 -4.92
N ASP A 4 -27.56 1.29 -4.68
CA ASP A 4 -28.10 1.21 -3.32
C ASP A 4 -27.05 0.50 -2.46
N ASP A 5 -26.41 1.25 -1.57
CA ASP A 5 -25.30 0.77 -0.75
C ASP A 5 -25.88 -0.05 0.41
N GLU A 6 -26.33 -1.25 0.05
CA GLU A 6 -27.06 -2.18 0.90
C GLU A 6 -26.30 -2.46 2.20
N LEU A 7 -27.03 -2.47 3.31
CA LEU A 7 -26.46 -2.79 4.62
C LEU A 7 -26.16 -4.29 4.73
N VAL A 8 -24.90 -4.63 4.91
CA VAL A 8 -24.43 -6.00 5.08
C VAL A 8 -24.00 -6.23 6.53
N ALA A 9 -24.54 -7.29 7.15
CA ALA A 9 -24.14 -7.74 8.47
C ALA A 9 -23.00 -8.76 8.34
N VAL A 10 -21.86 -8.48 8.99
CA VAL A 10 -20.70 -9.39 9.04
C VAL A 10 -20.50 -9.85 10.48
N ASP A 11 -20.44 -11.16 10.72
CA ASP A 11 -20.25 -11.71 12.06
C ASP A 11 -18.79 -11.67 12.51
N LEU A 12 -18.36 -10.49 12.94
CA LEU A 12 -17.04 -10.29 13.52
C LEU A 12 -17.02 -10.60 15.03
N THR A 13 -15.88 -11.02 15.55
CA THR A 13 -15.62 -11.08 16.99
C THR A 13 -15.33 -9.69 17.57
N ALA A 14 -15.29 -9.56 18.89
CA ALA A 14 -14.90 -8.29 19.51
C ALA A 14 -13.45 -7.91 19.17
N ARG A 15 -12.55 -8.89 19.08
CA ARG A 15 -11.15 -8.70 18.68
C ARG A 15 -11.04 -8.21 17.23
N GLU A 16 -11.78 -8.83 16.32
CA GLU A 16 -11.80 -8.46 14.89
C GLU A 16 -12.35 -7.04 14.66
N ARG A 17 -13.43 -6.65 15.36
CA ARG A 17 -13.91 -5.25 15.33
C ARG A 17 -12.91 -4.28 15.93
N GLY A 18 -12.26 -4.68 17.03
CA GLY A 18 -11.20 -3.89 17.65
C GLY A 18 -10.04 -3.64 16.69
N LEU A 19 -9.65 -4.65 15.92
CA LEU A 19 -8.62 -4.53 14.89
C LEU A 19 -8.96 -3.47 13.83
N LEU A 20 -10.16 -3.53 13.24
CA LEU A 20 -10.62 -2.53 12.26
C LEU A 20 -10.71 -1.12 12.87
N ALA A 21 -11.21 -1.01 14.10
CA ALA A 21 -11.31 0.27 14.80
C ALA A 21 -9.93 0.87 15.14
N THR A 22 -8.94 0.03 15.45
CA THR A 22 -7.55 0.44 15.66
C THR A 22 -6.93 0.92 14.36
N GLY A 23 -7.14 0.21 13.24
CA GLY A 23 -6.65 0.65 11.93
C GLY A 23 -7.16 2.03 11.54
N LEU A 24 -8.46 2.27 11.76
CA LEU A 24 -9.06 3.59 11.54
C LEU A 24 -8.48 4.66 12.48
N LEU A 25 -8.20 4.33 13.75
CA LEU A 25 -7.69 5.28 14.73
C LEU A 25 -6.29 5.79 14.39
N LEU A 26 -5.44 4.91 13.85
CA LEU A 26 -4.02 5.23 13.60
C LEU A 26 -3.83 6.29 12.51
N TRP A 27 -4.82 6.51 11.64
CA TRP A 27 -4.87 7.62 10.68
C TRP A 27 -4.93 9.00 11.34
N GLY A 28 -5.51 9.10 12.54
CA GLY A 28 -5.47 10.32 13.36
C GLY A 28 -4.20 10.46 14.20
N GLY A 29 -3.20 9.59 13.99
CA GLY A 29 -1.99 9.51 14.79
C GLY A 29 -0.74 9.27 13.95
N PRO A 30 -0.04 8.13 14.09
CA PRO A 30 1.27 7.90 13.48
C PRO A 30 1.24 7.74 11.95
N ALA A 31 0.10 7.37 11.37
CA ALA A 31 -0.03 7.26 9.93
C ALA A 31 -0.09 8.64 9.26
N ARG A 32 0.43 8.73 8.05
CA ARG A 32 0.59 9.97 7.28
C ARG A 32 -0.15 9.84 5.96
N CYS A 33 -1.47 9.93 6.02
CA CYS A 33 -2.31 9.85 4.84
C CYS A 33 -2.04 11.03 3.89
N THR A 34 -2.07 10.77 2.59
CA THR A 34 -2.09 11.79 1.54
C THR A 34 -3.50 11.87 0.95
N GLU A 35 -3.85 12.98 0.28
CA GLU A 35 -5.15 13.09 -0.41
C GLU A 35 -5.37 11.98 -1.44
N ALA A 36 -4.33 11.67 -2.22
CA ALA A 36 -4.39 10.59 -3.21
C ALA A 36 -4.67 9.23 -2.54
N MET A 37 -4.05 8.95 -1.38
CA MET A 37 -4.30 7.71 -0.64
C MET A 37 -5.69 7.67 -0.02
N ALA A 38 -6.18 8.78 0.55
CA ALA A 38 -7.55 8.85 1.07
C ALA A 38 -8.58 8.58 -0.04
N PHE A 39 -8.39 9.17 -1.22
CA PHE A 39 -9.22 8.95 -2.39
C PHE A 39 -9.16 7.50 -2.88
N ALA A 40 -7.97 6.91 -2.98
CA ALA A 40 -7.79 5.51 -3.35
C ALA A 40 -8.46 4.54 -2.37
N MET A 41 -8.56 4.91 -1.09
CA MET A 41 -9.27 4.12 -0.07
C MET A 41 -10.80 4.32 -0.08
N GLY A 42 -11.33 5.18 -0.95
CA GLY A 42 -12.76 5.47 -1.09
C GLY A 42 -13.29 6.54 -0.14
N PHE A 43 -12.43 7.43 0.35
CA PHE A 43 -12.82 8.65 1.07
C PHE A 43 -12.75 9.86 0.15
N ASP A 44 -13.47 10.94 0.46
CA ASP A 44 -13.45 12.14 -0.39
C ASP A 44 -12.17 12.97 -0.20
N SER A 45 -11.56 12.89 0.99
CA SER A 45 -10.33 13.59 1.36
C SER A 45 -9.72 13.02 2.64
N VAL A 46 -8.54 13.51 3.04
CA VAL A 46 -7.99 13.21 4.38
C VAL A 46 -8.93 13.70 5.48
N ASP A 47 -9.55 14.87 5.33
CA ASP A 47 -10.51 15.40 6.29
C ASP A 47 -11.76 14.52 6.39
N ASP A 48 -12.25 13.94 5.29
CA ASP A 48 -13.35 12.98 5.33
C ASP A 48 -12.93 11.68 6.02
N LEU A 49 -11.75 11.13 5.73
CA LEU A 49 -11.21 9.97 6.44
C LEU A 49 -11.20 10.18 7.96
N LEU A 50 -10.69 11.33 8.42
CA LEU A 50 -10.63 11.67 9.84
C LEU A 50 -12.01 11.97 10.42
N GLY A 51 -12.88 12.64 9.68
CA GLY A 51 -14.25 12.98 10.10
C GLY A 51 -15.18 11.76 10.20
N GLN A 52 -14.98 10.74 9.36
CA GLN A 52 -15.77 9.50 9.37
C GLN A 52 -15.37 8.53 10.47
N TYR A 53 -14.22 8.76 11.14
CA TYR A 53 -13.69 7.90 12.19
C TYR A 53 -14.72 7.56 13.26
N ASP A 54 -15.35 8.56 13.88
CA ASP A 54 -16.28 8.34 15.00
C ASP A 54 -17.53 7.58 14.56
N ARG A 55 -18.01 7.84 13.34
CA ARG A 55 -19.14 7.10 12.75
C ARG A 55 -18.77 5.64 12.56
N LEU A 56 -17.68 5.35 11.84
CA LEU A 56 -17.25 3.99 11.51
C LEU A 56 -16.90 3.20 12.77
N LYS A 57 -16.20 3.81 13.74
CA LYS A 57 -15.95 3.23 15.06
C LYS A 57 -17.24 2.92 15.81
N GLY A 58 -18.23 3.79 15.74
CA GLY A 58 -19.56 3.58 16.32
C GLY A 58 -20.28 2.38 15.72
N LEU A 59 -20.13 2.13 14.42
CA LEU A 59 -20.66 0.96 13.72
C LEU A 59 -19.93 -0.32 14.13
N LEU A 60 -18.61 -0.26 14.28
CA LEU A 60 -17.75 -1.32 14.83
C LEU A 60 -17.88 -1.51 16.35
N GLY A 61 -18.80 -0.79 17.01
CA GLY A 61 -19.05 -0.92 18.43
C GLY A 61 -19.62 -2.30 18.83
N ARG A 62 -19.90 -2.47 20.14
CA ARG A 62 -20.38 -3.75 20.70
C ARG A 62 -21.69 -4.27 20.11
N LYS A 63 -22.49 -3.41 19.46
CA LYS A 63 -23.84 -3.72 19.00
C LYS A 63 -23.92 -4.47 17.64
N LYS A 64 -22.80 -4.94 17.08
CA LYS A 64 -22.73 -5.66 15.79
C LYS A 64 -23.63 -5.05 14.70
N LYS A 65 -23.47 -3.75 14.43
CA LYS A 65 -24.33 -3.07 13.48
C LYS A 65 -23.96 -3.46 12.04
N PRO A 66 -24.95 -3.68 11.15
CA PRO A 66 -24.69 -3.72 9.72
C PRO A 66 -24.04 -2.41 9.25
N MET A 67 -23.15 -2.52 8.28
CA MET A 67 -22.52 -1.39 7.59
C MET A 67 -22.83 -1.49 6.11
N SER A 68 -22.78 -0.36 5.41
CA SER A 68 -22.90 -0.39 3.95
C SER A 68 -21.71 -1.12 3.33
N ARG A 69 -21.82 -1.55 2.07
CA ARG A 69 -20.72 -2.22 1.36
C ARG A 69 -19.52 -1.30 1.21
N THR A 70 -19.77 -0.03 0.88
CA THR A 70 -18.73 1.02 0.84
C THR A 70 -18.06 1.19 2.21
N ASP A 71 -18.86 1.23 3.28
CA ASP A 71 -18.34 1.34 4.64
C ASP A 71 -17.45 0.15 5.02
N TRP A 72 -17.80 -1.07 4.62
CA TRP A 72 -16.96 -2.25 4.82
C TRP A 72 -15.67 -2.18 4.02
N ALA A 73 -15.74 -1.84 2.73
CA ALA A 73 -14.58 -1.75 1.85
C ALA A 73 -13.57 -0.70 2.34
N ARG A 74 -14.02 0.54 2.60
CA ARG A 74 -13.15 1.62 3.08
C ARG A 74 -12.55 1.32 4.44
N THR A 75 -13.31 0.70 5.34
CA THR A 75 -12.81 0.32 6.68
C THR A 75 -11.74 -0.76 6.60
N LEU A 76 -11.97 -1.78 5.78
CA LEU A 76 -11.03 -2.87 5.57
C LEU A 76 -9.75 -2.35 4.91
N LEU A 77 -9.87 -1.64 3.80
CA LEU A 77 -8.74 -1.12 3.04
C LEU A 77 -7.91 -0.11 3.86
N ALA A 78 -8.56 0.79 4.59
CA ALA A 78 -7.87 1.71 5.50
C ALA A 78 -7.10 0.98 6.61
N THR A 79 -7.63 -0.14 7.11
CA THR A 79 -6.92 -0.96 8.10
C THR A 79 -5.73 -1.68 7.47
N GLU A 80 -5.91 -2.26 6.28
CA GLU A 80 -4.87 -2.98 5.53
C GLU A 80 -3.70 -2.07 5.19
N VAL A 81 -3.96 -0.90 4.59
CA VAL A 81 -2.92 0.08 4.22
C VAL A 81 -2.21 0.59 5.47
N CYS A 82 -2.96 0.90 6.54
CA CYS A 82 -2.36 1.39 7.77
C CYS A 82 -1.47 0.33 8.45
N PHE A 83 -1.83 -0.95 8.37
CA PHE A 83 -1.00 -2.05 8.89
C PHE A 83 0.22 -2.33 8.01
N ALA A 84 0.04 -2.33 6.68
CA ALA A 84 1.06 -2.72 5.74
C ALA A 84 2.18 -1.68 5.66
N SER A 85 1.79 -0.41 5.52
CA SER A 85 2.69 0.63 5.04
C SER A 85 3.43 1.37 6.14
N VAL A 86 4.71 1.67 5.90
CA VAL A 86 5.52 2.57 6.74
C VAL A 86 5.65 3.96 6.14
N ILE A 87 5.27 4.12 4.88
CA ILE A 87 5.35 5.39 4.15
C ILE A 87 4.10 6.22 4.45
N VAL A 88 2.93 5.63 4.28
CA VAL A 88 1.64 6.30 4.57
C VAL A 88 0.96 5.75 5.82
N GLY A 89 1.27 4.51 6.21
CA GLY A 89 0.63 3.82 7.31
C GLY A 89 1.40 3.90 8.63
N ALA A 90 1.09 2.95 9.51
CA ALA A 90 1.67 2.80 10.84
C ALA A 90 2.44 1.48 10.99
N GLY A 91 2.98 0.90 9.90
CA GLY A 91 3.57 -0.44 9.88
C GLY A 91 4.57 -0.73 11.02
N LEU A 92 5.56 0.13 11.23
CA LEU A 92 6.54 -0.03 12.33
C LEU A 92 5.98 0.31 13.72
N ALA A 93 4.86 1.04 13.78
CA ALA A 93 4.21 1.47 15.02
C ALA A 93 3.03 0.57 15.43
N TRP A 94 2.68 -0.44 14.60
CA TRP A 94 1.46 -1.23 14.76
C TRP A 94 1.55 -2.23 15.91
N GLY A 95 2.69 -2.90 16.07
CA GLY A 95 2.92 -3.91 17.12
C GLY A 95 3.14 -5.31 16.54
N ASP A 96 2.33 -6.28 16.97
CA ASP A 96 2.49 -7.70 16.59
C ASP A 96 1.98 -7.98 15.17
N ASP A 97 2.91 -8.14 14.23
CA ASP A 97 2.63 -8.35 12.82
C ASP A 97 1.96 -9.69 12.50
N VAL A 98 2.48 -10.79 13.07
CA VAL A 98 2.02 -12.14 12.71
C VAL A 98 0.60 -12.36 13.19
N SER A 99 0.29 -11.98 14.44
CA SER A 99 -1.07 -12.17 14.94
C SER A 99 -2.06 -11.20 14.30
N THR A 100 -1.61 -10.00 13.93
CA THR A 100 -2.43 -9.04 13.16
C THR A 100 -2.76 -9.58 11.79
N LEU A 101 -1.77 -10.05 11.02
CA LEU A 101 -1.97 -10.55 9.67
C LEU A 101 -2.96 -11.73 9.67
N ARG A 102 -2.83 -12.67 10.61
CA ARG A 102 -3.78 -13.79 10.75
C ARG A 102 -5.19 -13.30 11.06
N ALA A 103 -5.33 -12.31 11.94
CA ALA A 103 -6.64 -11.74 12.25
C ALA A 103 -7.24 -10.98 11.04
N LEU A 104 -6.43 -10.23 10.29
CA LEU A 104 -6.86 -9.57 9.06
C LEU A 104 -7.37 -10.57 8.02
N ARG A 105 -6.68 -11.69 7.82
CA ARG A 105 -7.12 -12.74 6.87
C ARG A 105 -8.47 -13.35 7.24
N ILE A 106 -8.73 -13.54 8.54
CA ILE A 106 -10.04 -13.99 9.02
C ILE A 106 -11.11 -12.92 8.76
N VAL A 107 -10.82 -11.66 9.05
CA VAL A 107 -11.75 -10.54 8.81
C VAL A 107 -12.08 -10.42 7.33
N GLN A 108 -11.06 -10.39 6.48
CA GLN A 108 -11.18 -10.43 5.02
C GLN A 108 -12.14 -11.56 4.64
N SER A 109 -11.78 -12.82 4.88
CA SER A 109 -12.60 -13.98 4.51
C SER A 109 -14.08 -13.84 4.90
N LYS A 110 -14.38 -13.36 6.12
CA LYS A 110 -15.76 -13.11 6.58
C LYS A 110 -16.47 -12.01 5.78
N ILE A 111 -15.79 -10.91 5.48
CA ILE A 111 -16.37 -9.77 4.76
C ILE A 111 -16.75 -10.17 3.33
N ALA A 112 -15.92 -10.90 2.54
CA ALA A 112 -16.39 -11.31 1.21
C ALA A 112 -17.33 -12.51 1.25
N THR A 113 -17.24 -13.41 2.22
CA THR A 113 -18.28 -14.46 2.37
C THR A 113 -19.65 -13.83 2.59
N ALA A 114 -19.72 -12.67 3.25
CA ALA A 114 -20.95 -11.89 3.41
C ALA A 114 -21.34 -11.07 2.16
N GLY A 115 -20.54 -11.09 1.09
CA GLY A 115 -20.80 -10.35 -0.15
C GLY A 115 -20.52 -8.84 -0.08
N ALA A 116 -19.90 -8.35 1.00
CA ALA A 116 -19.72 -6.92 1.24
C ALA A 116 -18.70 -6.24 0.29
N LEU A 117 -17.84 -7.00 -0.41
CA LEU A 117 -16.82 -6.45 -1.33
C LEU A 117 -17.23 -6.47 -2.82
N THR A 118 -18.38 -7.05 -3.16
CA THR A 118 -18.81 -7.21 -4.56
C THR A 118 -19.12 -5.91 -5.29
N ALA A 119 -19.40 -4.81 -4.57
CA ALA A 119 -19.57 -3.48 -5.18
C ALA A 119 -18.24 -2.86 -5.63
N TRP A 120 -17.13 -3.22 -4.96
CA TRP A 120 -15.79 -2.73 -5.28
C TRP A 120 -15.19 -3.44 -6.50
N GLU A 121 -15.59 -4.69 -6.75
CA GLU A 121 -15.20 -5.47 -7.94
C GLU A 121 -15.64 -4.79 -9.25
N GLY A 122 -16.72 -4.02 -9.24
CA GLY A 122 -17.20 -3.25 -10.39
C GLY A 122 -16.35 -2.02 -10.75
N CYS A 123 -15.41 -1.61 -9.88
CA CYS A 123 -14.46 -0.53 -10.13
C CYS A 123 -13.11 -1.02 -10.68
N ARG A 124 -12.91 -2.34 -10.83
CA ARG A 124 -11.66 -2.90 -11.40
C ARG A 124 -11.55 -2.60 -12.89
N TYR A 125 -10.31 -2.36 -13.34
CA TYR A 125 -10.01 -2.15 -14.76
C TYR A 125 -10.38 -3.39 -15.58
N PRO A 126 -10.96 -3.27 -16.79
CA PRO A 126 -11.27 -4.43 -17.64
C PRO A 126 -9.99 -5.21 -17.98
N THR A 127 -10.01 -6.53 -17.76
CA THR A 127 -8.91 -7.47 -18.04
C THR A 127 -8.42 -7.45 -19.50
N ASP A 128 -9.19 -6.87 -20.41
CA ASP A 128 -8.83 -6.70 -21.82
C ASP A 128 -7.65 -5.74 -22.05
N VAL A 129 -7.39 -4.79 -21.14
CA VAL A 129 -6.27 -3.85 -21.26
C VAL A 129 -4.93 -4.53 -20.96
N CYS A 130 -4.91 -5.56 -20.10
CA CYS A 130 -3.73 -6.40 -19.88
C CYS A 130 -3.19 -7.05 -21.17
N ARG A 131 -4.05 -7.27 -22.18
CA ARG A 131 -3.63 -7.81 -23.49
C ARG A 131 -3.05 -6.77 -24.45
N VAL A 132 -3.39 -5.49 -24.27
CA VAL A 132 -2.98 -4.40 -25.17
C VAL A 132 -1.57 -3.90 -24.81
N ALA A 133 -1.25 -3.77 -23.53
CA ALA A 133 0.07 -3.31 -23.06
C ALA A 133 1.21 -4.28 -23.45
N ALA A 134 0.94 -5.58 -23.50
CA ALA A 134 1.92 -6.60 -23.94
C ALA A 134 2.40 -6.46 -25.39
N ARG A 135 1.81 -5.55 -26.19
CA ARG A 135 2.14 -5.32 -27.62
C ARG A 135 2.90 -4.03 -27.90
N ARG A 136 3.18 -3.17 -26.92
CA ARG A 136 3.91 -1.91 -27.14
C ARG A 136 5.44 -2.10 -27.07
N ASP A 137 6.14 -1.29 -27.86
CA ASP A 137 7.58 -1.30 -27.99
C ASP A 137 8.23 -0.72 -26.73
N ARG A 138 8.92 -1.57 -25.96
CA ARG A 138 9.43 -1.36 -24.59
C ARG A 138 10.69 -0.48 -24.53
N GLY A 139 10.74 0.57 -25.34
CA GLY A 139 11.99 1.19 -25.79
C GLY A 139 12.52 2.39 -25.00
N GLN A 140 11.72 3.06 -24.18
CA GLN A 140 12.18 4.27 -23.48
C GLN A 140 11.47 4.47 -22.14
N TYR A 141 12.05 3.93 -21.08
CA TYR A 141 11.62 4.23 -19.72
C TYR A 141 12.17 5.58 -19.29
N VAL A 142 11.31 6.45 -18.76
CA VAL A 142 11.74 7.70 -18.13
C VAL A 142 12.39 7.35 -16.79
N THR A 143 13.64 7.80 -16.61
CA THR A 143 14.31 7.71 -15.31
C THR A 143 13.92 8.91 -14.45
N ASN A 144 13.69 8.69 -13.15
CA ASN A 144 13.47 9.80 -12.23
C ASN A 144 14.79 10.55 -12.02
N ASN A 145 14.72 11.87 -11.83
CA ASN A 145 15.88 12.76 -11.69
C ASN A 145 16.34 12.97 -10.23
N ASP A 146 15.99 12.06 -9.33
CA ASP A 146 16.31 12.11 -7.90
C ASP A 146 17.49 11.19 -7.53
N GLU A 147 17.90 11.29 -6.27
CA GLU A 147 19.08 10.60 -5.74
C GLU A 147 18.98 9.07 -5.92
N LEU A 148 20.05 8.48 -6.43
CA LEU A 148 20.17 7.03 -6.57
C LEU A 148 20.72 6.41 -5.29
N VAL A 149 20.01 5.40 -4.78
CA VAL A 149 20.36 4.72 -3.54
C VAL A 149 20.48 3.22 -3.78
N GLU A 150 21.55 2.64 -3.28
CA GLU A 150 21.78 1.20 -3.25
C GLU A 150 21.23 0.61 -1.95
N VAL A 151 20.42 -0.44 -2.07
CA VAL A 151 19.91 -1.21 -0.93
C VAL A 151 20.35 -2.65 -1.08
N ALA A 152 21.06 -3.15 -0.07
CA ALA A 152 21.42 -4.56 -0.01
C ALA A 152 20.17 -5.41 0.30
N LEU A 153 19.66 -6.09 -0.73
CA LEU A 153 18.52 -6.99 -0.64
C LEU A 153 18.97 -8.43 -0.39
N THR A 154 18.31 -9.10 0.55
CA THR A 154 18.34 -10.56 0.63
C THR A 154 17.52 -11.17 -0.52
N THR A 155 17.71 -12.46 -0.78
CA THR A 155 16.90 -13.17 -1.78
C THR A 155 15.41 -13.10 -1.47
N ALA A 156 15.03 -13.21 -0.19
CA ALA A 156 13.63 -13.15 0.23
C ALA A 156 13.01 -11.76 -0.05
N GLU A 157 13.74 -10.69 0.27
CA GLU A 157 13.28 -9.32 0.04
C GLU A 157 13.22 -8.97 -1.44
N SER A 158 14.22 -9.40 -2.24
CA SER A 158 14.21 -9.21 -3.69
C SER A 158 13.06 -9.96 -4.35
N SER A 159 12.81 -11.22 -3.95
CA SER A 159 11.66 -11.98 -4.43
C SER A 159 10.34 -11.33 -4.03
N LEU A 160 10.22 -10.84 -2.78
CA LEU A 160 9.02 -10.19 -2.29
C LEU A 160 8.70 -8.92 -3.09
N LEU A 161 9.69 -8.08 -3.40
CA LEU A 161 9.47 -6.86 -4.19
C LEU A 161 9.06 -7.18 -5.64
N VAL A 162 9.68 -8.18 -6.27
CA VAL A 162 9.32 -8.60 -7.64
C VAL A 162 7.91 -9.18 -7.68
N THR A 163 7.57 -10.06 -6.74
CA THR A 163 6.23 -10.65 -6.63
C THR A 163 5.20 -9.58 -6.31
N GLY A 164 5.45 -8.73 -5.31
CA GLY A 164 4.52 -7.69 -4.90
C GLY A 164 4.22 -6.69 -6.01
N LEU A 165 5.24 -6.28 -6.78
CA LEU A 165 5.05 -5.41 -7.94
C LEU A 165 4.28 -6.12 -9.07
N GLY A 166 4.57 -7.40 -9.32
CA GLY A 166 3.89 -8.20 -10.33
C GLY A 166 2.42 -8.47 -10.00
N ASP A 167 2.12 -8.72 -8.72
CA ASP A 167 0.78 -8.98 -8.23
C ASP A 167 -0.10 -7.74 -8.31
N LEU A 168 0.47 -6.56 -8.01
CA LEU A 168 -0.22 -5.29 -8.16
C LEU A 168 -0.58 -5.02 -9.62
N TRP A 169 0.25 -5.39 -10.60
CA TRP A 169 -0.13 -5.25 -12.00
C TRP A 169 -1.12 -6.35 -12.46
N GLY A 170 -0.94 -7.58 -12.02
CA GLY A 170 -1.73 -8.72 -12.48
C GLY A 170 -3.07 -8.87 -11.75
N PRO A 171 -3.20 -9.85 -10.84
CA PRO A 171 -4.47 -10.23 -10.19
C PRO A 171 -5.12 -9.12 -9.34
N ALA A 172 -4.34 -8.14 -8.87
CA ALA A 172 -4.86 -6.99 -8.13
C ALA A 172 -5.82 -6.12 -8.97
N ALA A 173 -5.48 -5.89 -10.24
CA ALA A 173 -6.19 -4.99 -11.16
C ALA A 173 -6.49 -3.60 -10.54
N PRO A 174 -5.44 -2.83 -10.16
CA PRO A 174 -5.57 -1.60 -9.41
C PRO A 174 -6.28 -0.53 -10.22
N THR A 175 -6.91 0.39 -9.51
CA THR A 175 -7.48 1.61 -10.10
C THR A 175 -6.40 2.66 -10.38
N ASP A 176 -6.67 3.63 -11.27
CA ASP A 176 -5.79 4.79 -11.46
C ASP A 176 -5.61 5.57 -10.17
N ALA A 177 -6.65 5.67 -9.33
CA ALA A 177 -6.56 6.28 -8.02
C ALA A 177 -5.48 5.59 -7.15
N MET A 178 -5.45 4.26 -7.15
CA MET A 178 -4.44 3.50 -6.42
C MET A 178 -3.03 3.64 -7.03
N ALA A 179 -2.90 3.59 -8.36
CA ALA A 179 -1.62 3.80 -9.03
C ALA A 179 -1.04 5.19 -8.70
N ILE A 180 -1.87 6.22 -8.73
CA ILE A 180 -1.52 7.59 -8.34
C ILE A 180 -1.16 7.68 -6.85
N ALA A 181 -1.91 7.01 -5.97
CA ALA A 181 -1.60 6.98 -4.55
C ALA A 181 -0.24 6.31 -4.23
N ILE A 182 0.19 5.37 -5.05
CA ILE A 182 1.51 4.70 -4.97
C ILE A 182 2.62 5.57 -5.56
N GLY A 183 2.27 6.55 -6.39
CA GLY A 183 3.18 7.53 -6.99
C GLY A 183 3.46 7.30 -8.48
N PHE A 184 2.70 6.44 -9.16
CA PHE A 184 2.69 6.35 -10.63
C PHE A 184 1.75 7.39 -11.22
N ASP A 185 1.87 7.69 -12.51
CA ASP A 185 0.99 8.66 -13.15
C ASP A 185 -0.39 8.07 -13.50
N SER A 186 -0.45 6.76 -13.71
CA SER A 186 -1.65 5.98 -14.03
C SER A 186 -1.35 4.49 -13.89
N VAL A 187 -2.37 3.64 -14.07
CA VAL A 187 -2.16 2.20 -14.25
C VAL A 187 -1.29 1.93 -15.48
N GLU A 188 -1.42 2.72 -16.55
CA GLU A 188 -0.59 2.59 -17.75
C GLU A 188 0.90 2.86 -17.47
N ASP A 189 1.22 3.92 -16.73
CA ASP A 189 2.59 4.21 -16.31
C ASP A 189 3.15 3.10 -15.38
N LEU A 190 2.32 2.58 -14.45
CA LEU A 190 2.71 1.45 -13.61
C LEU A 190 3.12 0.23 -14.45
N ILE A 191 2.35 -0.10 -15.49
CA ILE A 191 2.64 -1.21 -16.41
C ILE A 191 3.94 -0.97 -17.14
N ASP A 192 4.10 0.22 -17.70
CA ASP A 192 5.27 0.55 -18.49
C ASP A 192 6.51 0.45 -17.59
N GLN A 193 6.48 1.02 -16.38
CA GLN A 193 7.62 0.99 -15.46
C GLN A 193 7.92 -0.40 -14.87
N TYR A 194 7.00 -1.37 -14.93
CA TYR A 194 7.14 -2.68 -14.29
C TYR A 194 8.42 -3.42 -14.69
N ASP A 195 8.65 -3.61 -16.00
CA ASP A 195 9.79 -4.38 -16.51
C ASP A 195 11.11 -3.71 -16.09
N ARG A 196 11.18 -2.37 -16.11
CA ARG A 196 12.34 -1.60 -15.63
C ARG A 196 12.59 -1.82 -14.14
N LEU A 197 11.58 -1.64 -13.30
CA LEU A 197 11.72 -1.75 -11.85
C LEU A 197 12.12 -3.17 -11.45
N LYS A 198 11.50 -4.18 -12.07
CA LYS A 198 11.85 -5.59 -11.90
C LYS A 198 13.31 -5.85 -12.26
N ASP A 199 13.76 -5.37 -13.42
CA ASP A 199 15.15 -5.52 -13.86
C ASP A 199 16.14 -4.88 -12.90
N LEU A 200 15.81 -3.71 -12.34
CA LEU A 200 16.63 -3.04 -11.33
C LEU A 200 16.71 -3.90 -10.06
N ILE A 201 15.58 -4.35 -9.51
CA ILE A 201 15.54 -5.18 -8.29
C ILE A 201 16.35 -6.48 -8.45
N GLN A 202 16.23 -7.14 -9.60
CA GLN A 202 16.90 -8.43 -9.86
C GLN A 202 18.42 -8.31 -10.00
N ARG A 203 18.95 -7.13 -10.30
CA ARG A 203 20.40 -6.87 -10.37
C ARG A 203 21.08 -6.81 -8.99
N ARG A 204 20.33 -6.99 -7.88
CA ARG A 204 20.76 -7.18 -6.46
C ARG A 204 21.61 -6.08 -5.81
N ALA A 205 22.14 -5.15 -6.59
CA ALA A 205 22.88 -3.95 -6.19
C ALA A 205 22.50 -2.75 -7.10
N ALA A 206 21.23 -2.69 -7.53
CA ALA A 206 20.82 -1.61 -8.40
C ALA A 206 20.65 -0.32 -7.61
N LEU A 207 21.44 0.67 -7.99
CA LEU A 207 21.15 2.08 -7.78
C LEU A 207 19.77 2.36 -8.38
N MET A 208 18.78 2.51 -7.50
CA MET A 208 17.43 2.93 -7.86
C MET A 208 17.18 4.30 -7.26
N SER A 209 16.38 5.11 -7.95
CA SER A 209 15.96 6.38 -7.38
C SER A 209 15.15 6.19 -6.09
N ILE A 210 15.14 7.19 -5.22
CA ILE A 210 14.28 7.19 -4.02
C ILE A 210 12.82 7.01 -4.42
N THR A 211 12.37 7.68 -5.49
CA THR A 211 11.01 7.54 -6.02
C THR A 211 10.73 6.11 -6.46
N ASP A 212 11.66 5.43 -7.14
CA ASP A 212 11.47 4.04 -7.55
C ASP A 212 11.42 3.09 -6.33
N TRP A 213 12.22 3.35 -5.29
CA TRP A 213 12.14 2.62 -4.02
C TRP A 213 10.79 2.79 -3.33
N ILE A 214 10.27 4.03 -3.26
CA ILE A 214 8.97 4.33 -2.67
C ILE A 214 7.85 3.63 -3.44
N ARG A 215 7.83 3.76 -4.77
CA ARG A 215 6.83 3.12 -5.64
C ARG A 215 6.84 1.60 -5.48
N THR A 216 8.02 0.99 -5.51
CA THR A 216 8.16 -0.48 -5.39
C THR A 216 7.73 -0.95 -4.00
N LEU A 217 8.14 -0.24 -2.94
CA LEU A 217 7.76 -0.60 -1.58
C LEU A 217 6.25 -0.46 -1.36
N LEU A 218 5.65 0.69 -1.70
CA LEU A 218 4.21 0.91 -1.56
C LEU A 218 3.41 -0.12 -2.36
N ALA A 219 3.82 -0.39 -3.61
CA ALA A 219 3.19 -1.40 -4.44
C ALA A 219 3.20 -2.79 -3.77
N THR A 220 4.34 -3.16 -3.19
CA THR A 220 4.52 -4.42 -2.48
C THR A 220 3.71 -4.45 -1.18
N GLU A 221 3.70 -3.37 -0.40
CA GLU A 221 2.92 -3.27 0.84
C GLU A 221 1.43 -3.48 0.58
N ILE A 222 0.90 -2.82 -0.46
CA ILE A 222 -0.51 -2.87 -0.83
C ILE A 222 -0.87 -4.25 -1.38
N SER A 223 -0.10 -4.80 -2.33
CA SER A 223 -0.41 -6.11 -2.90
C SER A 223 -0.25 -7.26 -1.91
N THR A 224 0.68 -7.15 -0.95
CA THR A 224 0.91 -8.17 0.07
C THR A 224 -0.28 -8.25 1.03
N VAL A 225 -0.78 -7.12 1.52
CA VAL A 225 -1.78 -7.13 2.61
C VAL A 225 -3.20 -7.02 2.07
N SER A 226 -3.43 -6.24 1.02
CA SER A 226 -4.79 -5.94 0.58
C SER A 226 -5.43 -7.12 -0.16
N TRP A 227 -6.66 -7.42 0.24
CA TRP A 227 -7.52 -8.33 -0.50
C TRP A 227 -8.44 -7.60 -1.48
N VAL A 228 -8.70 -6.32 -1.22
CA VAL A 228 -9.59 -5.48 -2.04
C VAL A 228 -8.88 -5.06 -3.33
N GLU A 229 -7.63 -4.61 -3.21
CA GLU A 229 -6.78 -4.08 -4.30
C GLU A 229 -5.56 -4.98 -4.58
N GLY A 230 -5.58 -6.22 -4.08
CA GLY A 230 -4.47 -7.16 -4.15
C GLY A 230 -4.93 -8.60 -4.24
N ALA A 231 -4.00 -9.51 -4.51
CA ALA A 231 -4.29 -10.95 -4.63
C ALA A 231 -4.56 -11.66 -3.28
N GLY A 232 -4.67 -10.91 -2.17
CA GLY A 232 -4.62 -11.42 -0.79
C GLY A 232 -5.60 -12.55 -0.41
N GLY A 233 -6.60 -12.86 -1.23
CA GLY A 233 -7.48 -14.02 -1.04
C GLY A 233 -7.57 -15.00 -2.21
N GLU A 234 -6.87 -14.77 -3.33
CA GLU A 234 -6.47 -15.88 -4.23
C GLU A 234 -5.29 -16.66 -3.61
N TRP A 235 -4.53 -16.00 -2.72
CA TRP A 235 -3.54 -16.63 -1.88
C TRP A 235 -4.18 -17.37 -0.70
N GLY A 236 -4.50 -18.64 -0.92
CA GLY A 236 -4.45 -19.60 0.17
C GLY A 236 -3.04 -19.57 0.79
N SER A 237 -2.87 -18.96 1.96
CA SER A 237 -1.69 -19.05 2.83
C SER A 237 -0.33 -18.42 2.39
N ALA A 238 -0.23 -17.67 1.28
CA ALA A 238 1.09 -17.34 0.73
C ALA A 238 1.77 -16.04 1.21
N VAL A 239 1.10 -15.17 1.96
CA VAL A 239 1.84 -14.23 2.84
C VAL A 239 2.00 -14.94 4.17
N ASP A 240 3.08 -15.71 4.25
CA ASP A 240 3.46 -16.41 5.45
C ASP A 240 4.17 -15.47 6.44
N ASP A 241 4.44 -15.99 7.63
CA ASP A 241 5.18 -15.26 8.66
C ASP A 241 6.56 -14.79 8.11
N ALA A 242 7.16 -15.50 7.15
CA ALA A 242 8.42 -15.10 6.53
C ALA A 242 8.27 -13.86 5.62
N SER A 243 7.20 -13.77 4.85
CA SER A 243 6.94 -12.66 3.93
C SER A 243 6.71 -11.34 4.68
N ILE A 244 5.94 -11.37 5.77
CA ILE A 244 5.75 -10.16 6.60
C ILE A 244 7.04 -9.75 7.31
N GLN A 245 7.87 -10.69 7.74
CA GLN A 245 9.18 -10.39 8.32
C GLN A 245 10.16 -9.81 7.27
N ALA A 246 10.14 -10.33 6.04
CA ALA A 246 10.91 -9.76 4.94
C ALA A 246 10.45 -8.33 4.60
N LEU A 247 9.13 -8.07 4.62
CA LEU A 247 8.59 -6.73 4.43
C LEU A 247 9.08 -5.76 5.52
N ARG A 248 9.04 -6.17 6.79
CA ARG A 248 9.54 -5.35 7.92
C ARG A 248 11.04 -5.09 7.82
N GLY A 249 11.82 -6.09 7.43
CA GLY A 249 13.26 -5.94 7.16
C GLY A 249 13.56 -4.91 6.07
N LEU A 250 12.82 -4.94 4.96
CA LEU A 250 12.87 -3.94 3.89
C LEU A 250 12.55 -2.54 4.40
N GLN A 251 11.44 -2.41 5.13
CA GLN A 251 10.96 -1.14 5.66
C GLN A 251 11.96 -0.52 6.64
N GLU A 252 12.57 -1.32 7.52
CA GLU A 252 13.62 -0.84 8.41
C GLU A 252 14.86 -0.36 7.65
N LYS A 253 15.29 -1.09 6.62
CA LYS A 253 16.41 -0.68 5.78
C LYS A 253 16.13 0.67 5.13
N LEU A 254 14.97 0.84 4.52
CA LEU A 254 14.58 2.08 3.84
C LEU A 254 14.37 3.24 4.82
N ALA A 255 13.79 2.99 6.00
CA ALA A 255 13.62 4.00 7.04
C ALA A 255 14.96 4.52 7.59
N ARG A 256 15.94 3.64 7.77
CA ARG A 256 17.31 4.03 8.18
C ARG A 256 17.98 4.93 7.14
N MET A 257 17.68 4.76 5.85
CA MET A 257 18.19 5.64 4.79
C MET A 257 17.54 7.03 4.80
N GLY A 258 16.23 7.12 5.02
CA GLY A 258 15.55 8.40 5.19
C GLY A 258 16.04 9.18 6.43
N ALA A 259 16.57 8.50 7.45
CA ALA A 259 17.28 9.13 8.56
C ALA A 259 18.71 9.55 8.17
N LEU A 260 19.45 8.71 7.43
CA LEU A 260 20.82 8.95 6.99
C LEU A 260 20.93 10.09 5.96
N GLY A 261 20.02 10.20 5.00
CA GLY A 261 19.96 11.30 4.01
C GLY A 261 19.69 12.66 4.66
N ARG A 262 18.86 12.70 5.72
CA ARG A 262 18.64 13.91 6.52
C ARG A 262 19.85 14.31 7.36
N THR A 263 20.59 13.35 7.93
CA THR A 263 21.85 13.65 8.64
C THR A 263 22.98 14.09 7.71
N ARG A 264 23.06 13.56 6.48
CA ARG A 264 24.11 13.96 5.52
C ARG A 264 23.87 15.37 5.00
N SER A 265 22.61 15.74 4.72
CA SER A 265 22.23 17.12 4.37
C SER A 265 22.39 18.12 5.52
N ALA A 266 22.44 17.66 6.78
CA ALA A 266 22.66 18.52 7.95
C ALA A 266 24.15 18.69 8.31
N VAL A 267 25.05 17.88 7.72
CA VAL A 267 26.49 17.89 8.03
C VAL A 267 27.32 18.65 7.00
N ASP A 268 26.78 19.01 5.83
CA ASP A 268 27.44 19.92 4.88
C ASP A 268 26.82 21.34 4.84
N PRO A 269 27.27 22.24 5.73
CA PRO A 269 27.31 23.66 5.45
C PRO A 269 28.76 24.16 5.49
N ALA A 270 29.64 23.66 4.61
CA ALA A 270 30.99 24.21 4.47
C ALA A 270 31.65 23.84 3.13
N ASP A 271 31.28 24.55 2.06
CA ASP A 271 32.30 25.11 1.14
C ASP A 271 31.67 26.21 0.29
N SER A 272 31.58 27.39 0.89
CA SER A 272 31.27 28.64 0.19
C SER A 272 31.99 29.77 0.91
N ALA A 273 33.33 29.78 0.81
CA ALA A 273 34.08 31.00 1.08
C ALA A 273 34.22 31.78 -0.24
N PRO A 274 33.77 33.04 -0.32
CA PRO A 274 34.07 33.89 -1.46
C PRO A 274 35.54 34.35 -1.36
N THR A 275 36.30 34.11 -2.42
CA THR A 275 37.65 34.61 -2.62
C THR A 275 37.68 36.14 -2.48
N GLU A 276 38.42 36.63 -1.48
CA GLU A 276 38.66 38.06 -1.31
C GLU A 276 39.42 38.64 -2.51
N ALA A 277 38.96 39.81 -2.93
CA ALA A 277 39.62 40.65 -3.91
C ALA A 277 41.00 41.12 -3.42
N ARG A 278 41.98 41.07 -4.32
CA ARG A 278 43.13 41.97 -4.34
C ARG A 278 43.35 42.47 -5.75
#